data_AF-A0A4P6JM62-F1
#
_entry.id   AF-A0A4P6JM62-F1
#
_cell.length_a   1.000
_cell.length_b   1.000
_cell.length_c   1.000
_cell.angle_alpha   90.00
_cell.angle_beta   90.00
_cell.angle_gamma   90.00
#
_symmetry.space_group_name_H-M   'P 1'
#
loop_
_entity.id
_entity.type
_entity.pdbx_description
1 polymer ?
#
loop_
_entity_poly.entity_id
_entity_poly.type
_entity_poly.pdbx_seq_one_letter_code
_entity_poly.pdbx_strand_id
1 'polypeptide(L)'
;MGTKLTPYTGSSEIRQDGTVLDRVDINGGLDIYANNVTIKNSRITSADWWGVLLRENYSNLKILHCTFIGQQTSGKGEYAVTNFGYGYVEVANSNFTSWQDAIDLGAGYVHDNYVHDVASVANAHTNAFMSEGGSPQGLRVIHNTLLNFDEQTASGALSLFPDSDSISNVTVEDNWLAGGSYTLYGGERGGSTTSKNVKILNNVFSPEHYPQVGYYGPVTDFYMGGPENVFEGNVFANGRPVVYS
;
A
#
# COMPACT_ATOMS: atom_id res chain seq x y z
N MET A 1 -12.70 24.21 4.14
CA MET A 1 -11.46 24.99 3.93
C MET A 1 -10.28 24.06 4.20
N GLY A 2 -9.27 24.02 3.33
CA GLY A 2 -8.09 23.17 3.53
C GLY A 2 -7.17 23.67 4.65
N THR A 3 -6.35 22.76 5.20
CA THR A 3 -5.32 23.08 6.20
C THR A 3 -4.26 24.01 5.60
N LYS A 4 -3.89 25.07 6.31
CA LYS A 4 -2.75 25.93 5.92
C LYS A 4 -1.45 25.19 6.23
N LEU A 5 -0.63 24.99 5.21
CA LEU A 5 0.69 24.36 5.33
C LEU A 5 1.81 25.39 5.33
N THR A 6 2.90 25.10 6.03
CA THR A 6 4.15 25.86 5.97
C THR A 6 5.23 25.07 5.23
N PRO A 7 6.03 25.69 4.34
CA PRO A 7 7.14 25.00 3.69
C PRO A 7 8.07 24.35 4.72
N TYR A 8 8.37 23.07 4.53
CA TYR A 8 9.37 22.36 5.32
C TYR A 8 10.76 22.68 4.77
N THR A 9 11.65 23.18 5.64
CA THR A 9 13.04 23.50 5.30
C THR A 9 14.04 22.72 6.16
N GLY A 10 13.56 21.68 6.86
CA GLY A 10 14.40 20.83 7.70
C GLY A 10 15.15 19.78 6.88
N SER A 11 15.89 18.93 7.59
CA SER A 11 16.61 17.79 7.00
C SER A 11 15.63 16.80 6.34
N SER A 12 16.02 16.24 5.20
CA SER A 12 15.33 15.08 4.60
C SER A 12 15.58 13.80 5.40
N GLU A 13 16.67 13.73 6.17
CA GLU A 13 16.92 12.65 7.11
C GLU A 13 16.39 13.02 8.50
N ILE A 14 15.40 12.27 8.99
CA ILE A 14 14.87 12.40 10.34
C ILE A 14 15.59 11.40 11.25
N ARG A 15 16.44 11.92 12.13
CA ARG A 15 17.32 11.11 13.01
C ARG A 15 16.98 11.21 14.49
N GLN A 16 15.98 12.01 14.85
CA GLN A 16 15.57 12.22 16.23
C GLN A 16 14.30 11.43 16.53
N ASP A 17 14.38 10.52 17.50
CA ASP A 17 13.23 9.78 18.01
C ASP A 17 12.13 10.74 18.50
N GLY A 18 10.87 10.40 18.23
CA GLY A 18 9.72 11.20 18.62
C GLY A 18 9.52 12.47 17.80
N THR A 19 10.23 12.65 16.68
CA THR A 19 10.02 13.81 15.80
C THR A 19 8.57 13.88 15.33
N VAL A 20 7.99 15.07 15.37
CA VAL A 20 6.65 15.34 14.84
C VAL A 20 6.71 16.40 13.75
N LEU A 21 6.29 16.04 12.55
CA LEU A 21 6.07 16.96 11.44
C LEU A 21 4.55 17.18 11.28
N ASP A 22 4.07 18.39 11.56
CA ASP A 22 2.63 18.73 11.55
C ASP A 22 2.38 19.99 10.73
N ARG A 23 1.40 19.94 9.82
CA ARG A 23 1.02 21.05 8.93
C ARG A 23 2.16 21.59 8.07
N VAL A 24 3.01 20.70 7.56
CA VAL A 24 4.13 21.09 6.69
C VAL A 24 3.92 20.68 5.24
N ASP A 25 4.52 21.44 4.32
CA ASP A 25 4.57 21.15 2.89
C ASP A 25 6.00 20.74 2.53
N ILE A 26 6.20 19.47 2.26
CA ILE A 26 7.49 18.83 2.00
C ILE A 26 7.64 18.63 0.49
N ASN A 27 8.74 19.14 -0.07
CA ASN A 27 9.12 18.91 -1.47
C ASN A 27 10.40 18.05 -1.49
N GLY A 28 10.26 16.78 -1.88
CA GLY A 28 11.27 15.74 -1.80
C GLY A 28 10.90 14.60 -0.85
N GLY A 29 11.73 13.55 -0.83
CA GLY A 29 11.57 12.39 0.05
C GLY A 29 12.10 12.62 1.47
N LEU A 30 11.56 11.84 2.43
CA LEU A 30 12.08 11.75 3.79
C LEU A 30 12.61 10.34 4.08
N ASP A 31 13.81 10.29 4.65
CA ASP A 31 14.44 9.10 5.20
C ASP A 31 14.35 9.11 6.72
N ILE A 32 13.66 8.12 7.29
CA ILE A 32 13.41 8.05 8.73
C ILE A 32 14.39 7.04 9.36
N TYR A 33 15.37 7.59 10.07
CA TYR A 33 16.35 6.87 10.91
C TYR A 33 16.05 7.10 12.40
N ALA A 34 14.79 6.99 12.79
CA ALA A 34 14.32 7.30 14.14
C ALA A 34 13.03 6.55 14.49
N ASN A 35 12.84 6.26 15.77
CA ASN A 35 11.63 5.64 16.30
C ASN A 35 10.55 6.68 16.62
N ASN A 36 9.28 6.24 16.61
CA ASN A 36 8.15 7.03 17.10
C ASN A 36 7.95 8.36 16.35
N VAL A 37 8.34 8.43 15.08
CA VAL A 37 8.15 9.61 14.25
C VAL A 37 6.69 9.72 13.81
N THR A 38 6.13 10.92 13.87
CA THR A 38 4.77 11.19 13.38
C THR A 38 4.80 12.30 12.33
N ILE A 39 4.29 12.01 11.14
CA ILE A 39 4.01 12.97 10.08
C ILE A 39 2.50 13.09 9.97
N LYS A 40 1.94 14.30 10.15
CA LYS A 40 0.50 14.49 10.14
C LYS A 40 0.04 15.80 9.52
N ASN A 41 -1.20 15.82 9.00
CA ASN A 41 -1.82 17.00 8.40
C ASN A 41 -0.92 17.69 7.36
N SER A 42 -0.09 16.93 6.66
CA SER A 42 1.01 17.45 5.85
C SER A 42 0.86 17.03 4.40
N ARG A 43 1.59 17.71 3.51
CA ARG A 43 1.68 17.33 2.11
C ARG A 43 3.11 16.97 1.76
N ILE A 44 3.28 15.88 1.03
CA ILE A 44 4.55 15.41 0.50
C ILE A 44 4.41 15.39 -1.02
N THR A 45 5.22 16.19 -1.71
CA THR A 45 5.34 16.15 -3.17
C THR A 45 6.77 15.72 -3.50
N SER A 46 6.95 14.60 -4.19
CA SER A 46 8.29 14.05 -4.39
C SER A 46 8.46 13.40 -5.75
N ALA A 47 9.62 13.65 -6.35
CA ALA A 47 10.13 12.96 -7.53
C ALA A 47 11.26 11.98 -7.16
N ASP A 48 11.47 11.71 -5.86
CA ASP A 48 12.49 10.77 -5.39
C ASP A 48 11.98 9.32 -5.47
N TRP A 49 12.82 8.35 -5.14
CA TRP A 49 12.43 6.94 -5.09
C TRP A 49 11.33 6.68 -4.05
N TRP A 50 11.30 7.48 -2.98
CA TRP A 50 10.27 7.43 -1.95
C TRP A 50 9.71 8.81 -1.59
N GLY A 51 8.45 8.85 -1.14
CA GLY A 51 7.90 9.98 -0.38
C GLY A 51 8.39 9.95 1.07
N VAL A 52 8.18 8.83 1.76
CA VAL A 52 8.70 8.56 3.10
C VAL A 52 9.17 7.10 3.19
N LEU A 53 10.41 6.90 3.61
CA LEU A 53 11.00 5.59 3.85
C LEU A 53 11.37 5.45 5.34
N LEU A 54 10.77 4.45 6.01
CA LEU A 54 11.27 3.98 7.31
C LEU A 54 12.47 3.06 7.09
N ARG A 55 13.63 3.40 7.63
CA ARG A 55 14.83 2.57 7.50
C ARG A 55 14.83 1.39 8.46
N GLU A 56 15.65 0.39 8.15
CA GLU A 56 15.84 -0.80 8.98
C GLU A 56 16.19 -0.44 10.43
N ASN A 57 15.79 -1.31 11.37
CA ASN A 57 16.03 -1.19 12.81
C ASN A 57 15.27 -0.03 13.52
N TYR A 58 14.35 0.64 12.82
CA TYR A 58 13.46 1.63 13.40
C TYR A 58 12.00 1.18 13.32
N SER A 59 11.14 1.73 14.17
CA SER A 59 9.72 1.35 14.23
C SER A 59 8.83 2.51 14.69
N ASN A 60 7.52 2.29 14.60
CA ASN A 60 6.46 3.21 15.03
C ASN A 60 6.45 4.53 14.24
N LEU A 61 6.64 4.46 12.92
CA LEU A 61 6.36 5.59 12.04
C LEU A 61 4.84 5.74 11.88
N LYS A 62 4.34 6.96 12.00
CA LYS A 62 2.93 7.29 11.81
C LYS A 62 2.76 8.34 10.73
N ILE A 63 1.88 8.08 9.78
CA ILE A 63 1.53 8.97 8.67
C ILE A 63 0.01 9.16 8.70
N LEU A 64 -0.45 10.34 9.11
CA LEU A 64 -1.86 10.57 9.47
C LEU A 64 -2.41 11.82 8.78
N HIS A 65 -3.52 11.71 8.05
CA HIS A 65 -4.15 12.85 7.38
C HIS A 65 -3.20 13.59 6.42
N CYS A 66 -2.42 12.83 5.64
CA CYS A 66 -1.44 13.39 4.71
C CYS A 66 -1.92 13.31 3.26
N THR A 67 -1.35 14.16 2.42
CA THR A 67 -1.49 14.07 0.95
C THR A 67 -0.13 13.78 0.34
N PHE A 68 -0.04 12.73 -0.45
CA PHE A 68 1.16 12.32 -1.18
C PHE A 68 0.95 12.47 -2.67
N ILE A 69 1.82 13.23 -3.32
CA ILE A 69 1.77 13.51 -4.75
C ILE A 69 3.09 13.08 -5.37
N GLY A 70 3.05 12.02 -6.17
CA GLY A 70 4.21 11.55 -6.90
C GLY A 70 4.47 12.42 -8.13
N GLN A 71 5.74 12.61 -8.44
CA GLN A 71 6.20 13.28 -9.66
C GLN A 71 6.98 12.28 -10.51
N GLN A 72 6.24 11.46 -11.26
CA GLN A 72 6.82 10.41 -12.10
C GLN A 72 7.83 10.98 -13.08
N THR A 73 9.08 10.56 -12.93
CA THR A 73 10.17 10.80 -13.88
C THR A 73 10.87 9.47 -14.14
N SER A 74 11.46 9.28 -15.32
CA SER A 74 12.10 8.01 -15.67
C SER A 74 13.05 7.51 -14.57
N GLY A 75 12.67 6.40 -13.92
CA GLY A 75 13.45 5.77 -12.86
C GLY A 75 13.33 6.38 -11.45
N LYS A 76 12.26 7.12 -11.14
CA LYS A 76 11.94 7.62 -9.79
C LYS A 76 10.43 7.70 -9.55
N GLY A 77 10.00 7.82 -8.29
CA GLY A 77 8.57 7.86 -7.92
C GLY A 77 7.99 6.48 -7.63
N GLU A 78 8.82 5.54 -7.17
CA GLU A 78 8.44 4.15 -6.94
C GLU A 78 7.48 4.07 -5.76
N TYR A 79 7.86 4.51 -4.56
CA TYR A 79 7.07 4.33 -3.34
C TYR A 79 6.57 5.63 -2.70
N ALA A 80 5.28 5.80 -2.40
CA ALA A 80 4.89 6.96 -1.58
C ALA A 80 5.30 6.77 -0.12
N VAL A 81 5.03 5.58 0.42
CA VAL A 81 5.41 5.14 1.76
C VAL A 81 5.96 3.74 1.68
N THR A 82 7.16 3.52 2.24
CA THR A 82 7.75 2.19 2.36
C THR A 82 8.53 2.00 3.65
N ASN A 83 8.80 0.75 4.04
CA ASN A 83 9.70 0.38 5.12
C ASN A 83 10.74 -0.64 4.67
N PHE A 84 12.01 -0.38 4.97
CA PHE A 84 13.06 -1.38 4.84
C PHE A 84 13.16 -2.14 6.17
N GLY A 85 13.11 -3.47 6.09
CA GLY A 85 12.92 -4.34 7.24
C GLY A 85 11.44 -4.39 7.67
N TYR A 86 11.19 -4.77 8.94
CA TYR A 86 9.83 -5.06 9.41
C TYR A 86 9.33 -4.08 10.48
N GLY A 87 9.90 -2.87 10.53
CA GLY A 87 9.45 -1.82 11.45
C GLY A 87 7.98 -1.48 11.25
N TYR A 88 7.23 -1.30 12.34
CA TYR A 88 5.79 -1.03 12.28
C TYR A 88 5.51 0.37 11.73
N VAL A 89 4.66 0.46 10.72
CA VAL A 89 4.18 1.72 10.14
C VAL A 89 2.66 1.81 10.24
N GLU A 90 2.14 2.93 10.72
CA GLU A 90 0.72 3.28 10.69
C GLU A 90 0.49 4.32 9.59
N VAL A 91 -0.36 4.01 8.60
CA VAL A 91 -0.74 4.94 7.54
C VAL A 91 -2.25 5.09 7.55
N ALA A 92 -2.73 6.28 7.88
CA ALA A 92 -4.17 6.48 8.09
C ALA A 92 -4.72 7.76 7.48
N ASN A 93 -5.97 7.70 7.03
CA ASN A 93 -6.76 8.86 6.61
C ASN A 93 -6.06 9.74 5.56
N SER A 94 -5.22 9.13 4.72
CA SER A 94 -4.33 9.83 3.80
C SER A 94 -4.72 9.61 2.34
N ASN A 95 -4.32 10.54 1.49
CA ASN A 95 -4.60 10.53 0.06
C ASN A 95 -3.29 10.38 -0.73
N PHE A 96 -3.29 9.50 -1.73
CA PHE A 96 -2.11 9.19 -2.54
C PHE A 96 -2.47 9.25 -4.02
N THR A 97 -1.66 9.97 -4.80
CA THR A 97 -1.83 10.10 -6.26
C THR A 97 -0.49 10.08 -6.98
N SER A 98 -0.48 9.54 -8.19
CA SER A 98 0.65 9.62 -9.13
C SER A 98 1.94 8.93 -8.67
N TRP A 99 1.80 7.88 -7.87
CA TRP A 99 2.89 6.97 -7.47
C TRP A 99 2.80 5.67 -8.26
N GLN A 100 3.94 5.03 -8.51
CA GLN A 100 3.96 3.71 -9.15
C GLN A 100 3.40 2.66 -8.19
N ASP A 101 4.00 2.57 -7.00
CA ASP A 101 3.66 1.66 -5.92
C ASP A 101 3.37 2.48 -4.65
N ALA A 102 2.13 2.96 -4.49
CA ALA A 102 1.85 4.03 -3.52
C ALA A 102 2.20 3.66 -2.08
N ILE A 103 1.70 2.54 -1.56
CA ILE A 103 2.05 2.07 -0.21
C ILE A 103 2.62 0.67 -0.34
N ASP A 104 3.89 0.51 0.04
CA ASP A 104 4.57 -0.79 0.09
C ASP A 104 5.03 -1.07 1.53
N LEU A 105 4.41 -2.03 2.21
CA LEU A 105 4.73 -2.31 3.60
C LEU A 105 4.70 -3.81 3.90
N GLY A 106 5.78 -4.32 4.47
CA GLY A 106 5.79 -5.68 5.03
C GLY A 106 5.07 -5.78 6.39
N ALA A 107 5.02 -4.68 7.16
CA ALA A 107 4.48 -4.67 8.53
C ALA A 107 3.74 -3.36 8.82
N GLY A 108 2.58 -3.43 9.47
CA GLY A 108 1.90 -2.22 9.92
C GLY A 108 0.38 -2.26 9.91
N TYR A 109 -0.19 -1.07 9.95
CA TYR A 109 -1.64 -0.85 9.87
C TYR A 109 -1.95 0.29 8.91
N VAL A 110 -2.60 -0.06 7.81
CA VAL A 110 -2.96 0.83 6.71
C VAL A 110 -4.48 0.91 6.64
N HIS A 111 -5.05 2.07 6.96
CA HIS A 111 -6.50 2.19 7.05
C HIS A 111 -7.08 3.56 6.70
N ASP A 112 -8.33 3.56 6.23
CA ASP A 112 -9.07 4.78 5.87
C ASP A 112 -8.35 5.64 4.81
N ASN A 113 -7.49 5.05 3.98
CA ASN A 113 -6.76 5.78 2.94
C ASN A 113 -7.49 5.76 1.61
N TYR A 114 -7.20 6.75 0.78
CA TYR A 114 -7.65 6.82 -0.60
C TYR A 114 -6.45 6.87 -1.54
N VAL A 115 -6.22 5.80 -2.28
CA VAL A 115 -5.17 5.70 -3.29
C VAL A 115 -5.83 5.65 -4.66
N HIS A 116 -5.44 6.57 -5.54
CA HIS A 116 -5.99 6.71 -6.88
C HIS A 116 -4.97 7.29 -7.84
N ASP A 117 -5.26 7.26 -9.14
CA ASP A 117 -4.42 7.83 -10.17
C ASP A 117 -2.93 7.41 -10.04
N VAL A 118 -2.69 6.14 -9.68
CA VAL A 118 -1.34 5.55 -9.68
C VAL A 118 -0.73 5.66 -11.07
N ALA A 119 0.59 5.82 -11.15
CA ALA A 119 1.24 6.13 -12.41
C ALA A 119 2.62 5.48 -12.48
N SER A 120 2.88 4.74 -13.55
CA SER A 120 4.20 4.20 -13.89
C SER A 120 4.85 4.94 -15.05
N VAL A 121 6.17 4.75 -15.17
CA VAL A 121 6.87 4.86 -16.45
C VAL A 121 6.88 3.49 -17.13
N ALA A 122 6.72 3.48 -18.46
CA ALA A 122 6.41 2.30 -19.30
C ALA A 122 7.01 0.94 -18.85
N ASN A 123 6.17 -0.12 -18.89
CA ASN A 123 6.50 -1.51 -18.57
C ASN A 123 6.90 -1.82 -17.11
N ALA A 124 6.50 -0.99 -16.15
CA ALA A 124 6.66 -1.28 -14.72
C ALA A 124 5.37 -1.87 -14.11
N HIS A 125 5.53 -2.57 -12.98
CA HIS A 125 4.40 -2.87 -12.10
C HIS A 125 3.85 -1.56 -11.52
N THR A 126 2.55 -1.52 -11.23
CA THR A 126 1.94 -0.44 -10.46
C THR A 126 1.02 -1.03 -9.43
N ASN A 127 1.04 -0.48 -8.23
CA ASN A 127 0.24 -0.97 -7.14
C ASN A 127 -0.31 0.19 -6.30
N ALA A 128 -1.61 0.16 -6.01
CA ALA A 128 -2.16 1.09 -5.02
C ALA A 128 -1.72 0.70 -3.59
N PHE A 129 -1.64 -0.60 -3.32
CA PHE A 129 -0.97 -1.16 -2.15
C PHE A 129 -0.17 -2.40 -2.56
N MET A 130 1.01 -2.58 -2.00
CA MET A 130 1.74 -3.84 -2.07
C MET A 130 2.43 -4.24 -0.76
N SER A 131 2.77 -5.52 -0.68
CA SER A 131 3.62 -6.09 0.36
C SER A 131 4.45 -7.21 -0.25
N GLU A 132 5.75 -7.19 0.01
CA GLU A 132 6.69 -8.23 -0.45
C GLU A 132 6.89 -9.40 0.53
N GLY A 133 6.22 -9.37 1.69
CA GLY A 133 6.22 -10.44 2.70
C GLY A 133 7.31 -10.35 3.76
N GLY A 134 7.50 -11.44 4.51
CA GLY A 134 8.62 -11.61 5.45
C GLY A 134 8.45 -11.04 6.86
N SER A 135 7.40 -10.28 7.12
CA SER A 135 7.22 -9.65 8.43
C SER A 135 6.69 -10.60 9.51
N PRO A 136 7.36 -10.70 10.68
CA PRO A 136 6.82 -11.38 11.85
C PRO A 136 5.80 -10.51 12.63
N GLN A 137 5.69 -9.21 12.35
CA GLN A 137 4.85 -8.29 13.11
C GLN A 137 3.40 -8.24 12.61
N GLY A 138 3.15 -8.78 11.42
CA GLY A 138 1.85 -8.79 10.76
C GLY A 138 1.50 -7.46 10.08
N LEU A 139 0.52 -7.54 9.19
CA LEU A 139 0.07 -6.44 8.35
C LEU A 139 -1.46 -6.41 8.32
N ARG A 140 -2.03 -5.22 8.48
CA ARG A 140 -3.48 -4.99 8.40
C ARG A 140 -3.77 -3.89 7.38
N VAL A 141 -4.54 -4.21 6.35
CA VAL A 141 -4.99 -3.27 5.31
C VAL A 141 -6.50 -3.22 5.38
N ILE A 142 -7.05 -2.19 6.04
CA ILE A 142 -8.44 -2.17 6.48
C ILE A 142 -9.17 -0.91 6.02
N HIS A 143 -10.36 -1.04 5.43
CA HIS A 143 -11.22 0.11 5.14
C HIS A 143 -10.56 1.20 4.27
N ASN A 144 -9.75 0.80 3.28
CA ASN A 144 -9.17 1.70 2.29
C ASN A 144 -9.97 1.69 0.99
N THR A 145 -9.87 2.76 0.22
CA THR A 145 -10.25 2.79 -1.20
C THR A 145 -8.96 2.75 -2.03
N LEU A 146 -8.72 1.63 -2.72
CA LEU A 146 -7.51 1.37 -3.48
C LEU A 146 -7.87 1.17 -4.96
N LEU A 147 -7.45 2.12 -5.79
CA LEU A 147 -7.79 2.16 -7.21
C LEU A 147 -6.52 2.11 -8.06
N ASN A 148 -6.48 1.17 -9.00
CA ASN A 148 -5.39 1.06 -9.96
C ASN A 148 -5.93 0.91 -11.38
N PHE A 149 -5.92 1.98 -12.17
CA PHE A 149 -6.42 1.90 -13.54
C PHE A 149 -5.46 1.21 -14.53
N ASP A 150 -4.19 0.95 -14.16
CA ASP A 150 -3.21 0.33 -15.05
C ASP A 150 -3.40 -1.20 -15.13
N GLU A 151 -3.36 -1.75 -16.34
CA GLU A 151 -3.48 -3.18 -16.65
C GLU A 151 -2.14 -3.80 -17.10
N GLN A 152 -1.04 -3.04 -17.04
CA GLN A 152 0.26 -3.53 -17.44
C GLN A 152 0.82 -4.52 -16.42
N THR A 153 1.39 -5.62 -16.91
CA THR A 153 2.22 -6.56 -16.12
C THR A 153 1.49 -7.13 -14.88
N ALA A 154 2.15 -7.27 -13.72
CA ALA A 154 1.53 -7.65 -12.45
C ALA A 154 1.17 -6.37 -11.65
N SER A 155 0.14 -5.66 -12.11
CA SER A 155 -0.38 -4.47 -11.44
C SER A 155 -1.67 -4.79 -10.69
N GLY A 156 -1.84 -4.29 -9.47
CA GLY A 156 -3.02 -4.58 -8.64
C GLY A 156 -3.51 -3.36 -7.86
N ALA A 157 -4.78 -3.40 -7.44
CA ALA A 157 -5.25 -2.49 -6.40
C ALA A 157 -4.63 -2.86 -5.04
N LEU A 158 -4.48 -4.17 -4.79
CA LEU A 158 -3.83 -4.70 -3.60
C LEU A 158 -3.01 -5.93 -3.97
N SER A 159 -1.70 -5.86 -3.76
CA SER A 159 -0.80 -6.91 -4.22
C SER A 159 0.02 -7.49 -3.09
N LEU A 160 -0.25 -8.76 -2.74
CA LEU A 160 0.61 -9.53 -1.85
C LEU A 160 1.54 -10.36 -2.73
N PHE A 161 2.80 -9.93 -2.85
CA PHE A 161 3.80 -10.59 -3.67
C PHE A 161 4.84 -11.29 -2.78
N PRO A 162 5.03 -12.61 -2.86
CA PRO A 162 6.03 -13.29 -2.05
C PRO A 162 7.43 -13.19 -2.68
N ASP A 163 7.89 -11.97 -2.96
CA ASP A 163 9.15 -11.70 -3.65
C ASP A 163 10.34 -11.59 -2.70
N SER A 164 10.12 -11.06 -1.49
CA SER A 164 11.13 -11.03 -0.43
C SER A 164 11.07 -12.25 0.49
N ASP A 165 9.86 -12.71 0.84
CA ASP A 165 9.61 -13.95 1.60
C ASP A 165 8.13 -14.38 1.43
N SER A 166 7.73 -15.50 2.02
CA SER A 166 6.33 -15.90 2.15
C SER A 166 5.44 -14.80 2.77
N ILE A 167 4.25 -14.64 2.19
CA ILE A 167 3.21 -13.77 2.76
C ILE A 167 2.61 -14.48 3.96
N SER A 168 2.70 -13.85 5.13
CA SER A 168 2.05 -14.38 6.34
C SER A 168 1.55 -13.32 7.30
N ASN A 169 0.54 -13.67 8.09
CA ASN A 169 -0.07 -12.81 9.11
C ASN A 169 -0.62 -11.48 8.53
N VAL A 170 -1.33 -11.58 7.40
CA VAL A 170 -1.92 -10.43 6.71
C VAL A 170 -3.43 -10.47 6.85
N THR A 171 -4.03 -9.33 7.19
CA THR A 171 -5.49 -9.13 7.13
C THR A 171 -5.80 -8.02 6.14
N VAL A 172 -6.56 -8.35 5.10
CA VAL A 172 -7.12 -7.44 4.11
C VAL A 172 -8.63 -7.44 4.30
N GLU A 173 -9.17 -6.36 4.87
CA GLU A 173 -10.58 -6.33 5.27
C GLU A 173 -11.30 -5.03 4.95
N ASP A 174 -12.56 -5.14 4.52
CA ASP A 174 -13.47 -3.99 4.35
C ASP A 174 -12.96 -2.92 3.37
N ASN A 175 -12.07 -3.29 2.43
CA ASN A 175 -11.55 -2.34 1.44
C ASN A 175 -12.46 -2.25 0.21
N TRP A 176 -12.51 -1.08 -0.41
CA TRP A 176 -13.01 -0.88 -1.76
C TRP A 176 -11.86 -0.99 -2.76
N LEU A 177 -11.89 -1.99 -3.63
CA LEU A 177 -10.81 -2.33 -4.53
C LEU A 177 -11.28 -2.26 -5.98
N ALA A 178 -10.52 -1.60 -6.86
CA ALA A 178 -10.83 -1.56 -8.29
C ALA A 178 -9.57 -1.52 -9.13
N GLY A 179 -9.59 -2.25 -10.24
CA GLY A 179 -8.58 -2.17 -11.28
C GLY A 179 -7.44 -3.18 -11.16
N GLY A 180 -6.32 -2.91 -11.81
CA GLY A 180 -5.18 -3.82 -11.96
C GLY A 180 -5.37 -4.90 -13.03
N SER A 181 -4.29 -5.62 -13.34
CA SER A 181 -4.32 -6.88 -14.10
C SER A 181 -5.22 -7.90 -13.40
N TYR A 182 -4.99 -8.10 -12.11
CA TYR A 182 -5.97 -8.65 -11.18
C TYR A 182 -6.16 -7.62 -10.07
N THR A 183 -7.38 -7.51 -9.53
CA THR A 183 -7.62 -6.54 -8.44
C THR A 183 -6.84 -6.87 -7.18
N LEU A 184 -6.73 -8.16 -6.85
CA LEU A 184 -5.99 -8.64 -5.70
C LEU A 184 -5.08 -9.83 -6.02
N TYR A 185 -3.82 -9.75 -5.59
CA TYR A 185 -2.90 -10.88 -5.56
C TYR A 185 -2.80 -11.43 -4.14
N GLY A 186 -3.07 -12.73 -3.96
CA GLY A 186 -3.30 -13.37 -2.67
C GLY A 186 -2.07 -13.88 -1.92
N GLY A 187 -0.86 -13.73 -2.47
CA GLY A 187 0.39 -14.06 -1.78
C GLY A 187 0.94 -15.46 -1.98
N GLU A 188 0.34 -16.30 -2.82
CA GLU A 188 0.86 -17.61 -3.22
C GLU A 188 1.72 -17.50 -4.48
N ARG A 189 2.82 -18.27 -4.56
CA ARG A 189 3.56 -18.43 -5.81
C ARG A 189 3.75 -19.91 -6.13
N GLY A 190 2.79 -20.51 -6.84
CA GLY A 190 2.93 -21.80 -7.52
C GLY A 190 3.59 -22.94 -6.72
N GLY A 191 3.38 -23.01 -5.41
CA GLY A 191 3.98 -24.04 -4.53
C GLY A 191 5.44 -23.80 -4.11
N SER A 192 6.09 -22.70 -4.53
CA SER A 192 7.43 -22.33 -4.04
C SER A 192 7.41 -21.59 -2.71
N THR A 193 6.35 -20.83 -2.46
CA THR A 193 6.08 -20.13 -1.20
C THR A 193 4.60 -20.30 -0.87
N THR A 194 4.32 -20.87 0.30
CA THR A 194 2.95 -21.08 0.76
C THR A 194 2.56 -19.95 1.70
N SER A 195 1.50 -19.24 1.34
CA SER A 195 0.90 -18.21 2.19
C SER A 195 0.30 -18.81 3.46
N LYS A 196 0.40 -18.09 4.59
CA LYS A 196 -0.11 -18.55 5.89
C LYS A 196 -0.79 -17.45 6.69
N ASN A 197 -1.94 -17.74 7.31
CA ASN A 197 -2.70 -16.77 8.11
C ASN A 197 -2.95 -15.47 7.32
N VAL A 198 -3.31 -15.63 6.05
CA VAL A 198 -3.73 -14.55 5.16
C VAL A 198 -5.26 -14.53 5.12
N LYS A 199 -5.83 -13.43 5.60
CA LYS A 199 -7.29 -13.25 5.72
C LYS A 199 -7.73 -12.16 4.77
N ILE A 200 -8.55 -12.52 3.79
CA ILE A 200 -9.15 -11.59 2.82
C ILE A 200 -10.65 -11.60 3.08
N LEU A 201 -11.14 -10.57 3.78
CA LEU A 201 -12.45 -10.56 4.42
C LEU A 201 -13.28 -9.35 3.99
N ASN A 202 -14.54 -9.56 3.63
CA ASN A 202 -15.52 -8.47 3.51
C ASN A 202 -15.13 -7.32 2.56
N ASN A 203 -14.25 -7.55 1.58
CA ASN A 203 -13.84 -6.51 0.64
C ASN A 203 -14.89 -6.34 -0.48
N VAL A 204 -14.99 -5.12 -1.01
CA VAL A 204 -15.84 -4.78 -2.14
C VAL A 204 -15.00 -4.60 -3.40
N PHE A 205 -15.30 -5.37 -4.43
CA PHE A 205 -14.63 -5.34 -5.72
C PHE A 205 -15.47 -4.56 -6.74
N SER A 206 -14.96 -3.42 -7.20
CA SER A 206 -15.70 -2.47 -8.04
C SER A 206 -15.34 -2.58 -9.53
N PRO A 207 -16.32 -2.53 -10.45
CA PRO A 207 -16.06 -2.56 -11.89
C PRO A 207 -15.73 -1.17 -12.48
N GLU A 208 -15.31 -0.22 -11.64
CA GLU A 208 -15.09 1.18 -12.00
C GLU A 208 -14.04 1.36 -13.11
N HIS A 209 -12.99 0.53 -13.12
CA HIS A 209 -11.95 0.57 -14.14
C HIS A 209 -12.12 -0.53 -15.21
N TYR A 210 -12.52 -1.75 -14.81
CA TYR A 210 -12.70 -2.88 -15.71
C TYR A 210 -14.01 -3.62 -15.42
N PRO A 211 -14.72 -4.15 -16.44
CA PRO A 211 -15.95 -4.93 -16.23
C PRO A 211 -15.79 -6.14 -15.30
N GLN A 212 -14.61 -6.77 -15.32
CA GLN A 212 -14.23 -7.90 -14.47
C GLN A 212 -13.56 -7.47 -13.16
N VAL A 213 -13.72 -6.21 -12.77
CA VAL A 213 -13.11 -5.48 -11.64
C VAL A 213 -11.59 -5.28 -11.72
N GLY A 214 -10.86 -6.27 -12.20
CA GLY A 214 -9.52 -6.16 -12.78
C GLY A 214 -9.58 -6.60 -14.23
N TYR A 215 -8.51 -6.44 -15.00
CA TYR A 215 -8.52 -6.80 -16.42
C TYR A 215 -8.77 -8.31 -16.65
N TYR A 216 -8.08 -9.16 -15.88
CA TYR A 216 -8.23 -10.62 -15.92
C TYR A 216 -9.20 -11.16 -14.87
N GLY A 217 -9.44 -10.43 -13.78
CA GLY A 217 -10.41 -10.81 -12.76
C GLY A 217 -10.17 -10.19 -11.39
N PRO A 218 -11.00 -10.56 -10.39
CA PRO A 218 -10.95 -9.98 -9.05
C PRO A 218 -9.74 -10.43 -8.24
N VAL A 219 -9.38 -11.72 -8.30
CA VAL A 219 -8.36 -12.30 -7.42
C VAL A 219 -7.57 -13.35 -8.17
N THR A 220 -6.26 -13.38 -7.92
CA THR A 220 -5.36 -14.47 -8.31
C THR A 220 -4.43 -14.81 -7.15
N ASP A 221 -3.69 -15.92 -7.27
CA ASP A 221 -2.56 -16.24 -6.41
C ASP A 221 -2.92 -16.30 -4.92
N PHE A 222 -4.14 -16.74 -4.60
CA PHE A 222 -4.53 -17.10 -3.24
C PHE A 222 -4.58 -18.63 -3.11
N TYR A 223 -4.12 -19.17 -1.98
CA TYR A 223 -4.20 -20.61 -1.72
C TYR A 223 -5.10 -20.90 -0.52
N MET A 224 -6.31 -21.38 -0.80
CA MET A 224 -7.31 -21.76 0.21
C MET A 224 -6.82 -22.89 1.14
N GLY A 225 -5.92 -23.75 0.67
CA GLY A 225 -5.33 -24.82 1.47
C GLY A 225 -4.18 -24.36 2.38
N GLY A 226 -3.80 -23.08 2.33
CA GLY A 226 -2.77 -22.51 3.17
C GLY A 226 -3.19 -22.51 4.65
N PRO A 227 -2.28 -22.76 5.60
CA PRO A 227 -2.64 -22.83 7.01
C PRO A 227 -3.27 -21.50 7.48
N GLU A 228 -4.48 -21.56 8.05
CA GLU A 228 -5.21 -20.39 8.57
C GLU A 228 -5.54 -19.31 7.53
N ASN A 229 -5.40 -19.62 6.24
CA ASN A 229 -5.87 -18.74 5.18
C ASN A 229 -7.39 -18.72 5.14
N VAL A 230 -7.97 -17.52 4.95
CA VAL A 230 -9.41 -17.33 4.91
C VAL A 230 -9.76 -16.37 3.78
N PHE A 231 -10.73 -16.77 2.95
CA PHE A 231 -11.36 -15.92 1.95
C PHE A 231 -12.87 -15.94 2.16
N GLU A 232 -13.44 -14.87 2.72
CA GLU A 232 -14.84 -14.87 3.15
C GLU A 232 -15.47 -13.48 3.04
N GLY A 233 -16.78 -13.43 2.76
CA GLY A 233 -17.56 -12.19 2.80
C GLY A 233 -17.25 -11.18 1.68
N ASN A 234 -16.29 -11.48 0.79
CA ASN A 234 -15.94 -10.62 -0.33
C ASN A 234 -17.06 -10.55 -1.36
N VAL A 235 -17.40 -9.35 -1.81
CA VAL A 235 -18.50 -9.11 -2.76
C VAL A 235 -18.07 -8.18 -3.89
N PHE A 236 -18.70 -8.34 -5.05
CA PHE A 236 -18.67 -7.32 -6.09
C PHE A 236 -19.52 -6.11 -5.67
N ALA A 237 -19.29 -4.93 -6.24
CA ALA A 237 -20.05 -3.70 -5.94
C ALA A 237 -21.58 -3.83 -6.16
N ASN A 238 -22.04 -4.84 -6.89
CA ASN A 238 -23.46 -5.16 -7.04
C ASN A 238 -24.01 -6.13 -5.96
N GLY A 239 -23.21 -6.45 -4.94
CA GLY A 239 -23.56 -7.33 -3.81
C GLY A 239 -23.42 -8.83 -4.09
N ARG A 240 -23.02 -9.26 -5.29
CA ARG A 240 -22.79 -10.69 -5.56
C ARG A 240 -21.51 -11.16 -4.87
N PRO A 241 -21.47 -12.38 -4.32
CA PRO A 241 -20.23 -12.93 -3.76
C PRO A 241 -19.12 -13.02 -4.80
N VAL A 242 -17.91 -12.66 -4.41
CA VAL A 242 -16.68 -13.09 -5.09
C VAL A 242 -16.36 -14.48 -4.56
N VAL A 243 -16.30 -15.46 -5.46
CA VAL A 243 -15.98 -16.84 -5.11
C VAL A 243 -14.59 -17.15 -5.63
N TYR A 244 -13.74 -17.66 -4.75
CA TYR A 244 -12.42 -18.16 -5.09
C TYR A 244 -12.40 -19.66 -4.82
N SER A 245 -12.05 -20.45 -5.83
CA SER A 245 -12.08 -21.93 -5.80
C SER A 245 -10.69 -22.51 -5.96
#